data_AF-A0AAP0IPG4-F1
#
_entry.id   AF-A0AAP0IPG4-F1
#
_cell.length_a   1.000
_cell.length_b   1.000
_cell.length_c   1.000
_cell.angle_alpha   90.00
_cell.angle_beta   90.00
_cell.angle_gamma   90.00
#
_symmetry.space_group_name_H-M   'P 1'
#
loop_
_entity.id
_entity.type
_entity.pdbx_description
1 polymer ?
#
loop_
_entity_poly.entity_id
_entity_poly.type
_entity_poly.pdbx_seq_one_letter_code
_entity_poly.pdbx_strand_id
1 'polypeptide(L)'
;MELGQVENHQHQSSQTTFMRTCFNGVNAMSGIGILSASYALSQGGWFGLIILFVMSVMCWYTGVLLGKCMNSHPLAKTYPDIGNIAFGYKGKVMVSLFLYCELYFILIELLILEGDNLYKLFPHMSIKLGNVKIQGRNGFIILAGLVILPTTWVRSLGLLAYISAGGVLSYIVLVVSVFCVGTNDRVGFHEGGQDVI
;
A
#
# COMPACT_ATOMS: atom_id res chain seq x y z
N MET A 1 35.47 1.58 41.91
CA MET A 1 34.58 2.76 41.85
C MET A 1 34.88 3.46 40.52
N GLU A 2 34.59 2.91 39.33
CA GLU A 2 33.42 2.16 38.85
C GLU A 2 32.10 2.79 39.28
N LEU A 3 31.53 3.67 38.42
CA LEU A 3 30.10 3.95 38.19
C LEU A 3 29.86 5.31 37.48
N GLY A 4 30.50 5.55 36.33
CA GLY A 4 30.24 6.78 35.55
C GLY A 4 30.40 6.64 34.03
N GLN A 5 30.56 5.41 33.53
CA GLN A 5 30.76 5.11 32.11
C GLN A 5 29.64 4.21 31.54
N VAL A 6 28.46 4.22 32.16
CA VAL A 6 27.30 3.40 31.75
C VAL A 6 26.10 4.30 31.47
N GLU A 7 26.22 5.21 30.50
CA GLU A 7 25.04 5.80 29.82
C GLU A 7 25.40 6.52 28.51
N ASN A 8 26.44 6.08 27.80
CA ASN A 8 26.51 6.39 26.37
C ASN A 8 25.58 5.42 25.65
N HIS A 9 24.30 5.76 25.67
CA HIS A 9 23.24 5.07 24.95
C HIS A 9 23.74 4.66 23.57
N GLN A 10 23.75 3.34 23.34
CA GLN A 10 23.68 2.74 22.02
C GLN A 10 22.48 3.34 21.25
N HIS A 11 22.66 4.50 20.64
CA HIS A 11 21.95 4.85 19.43
C HIS A 11 22.88 4.45 18.28
N GLN A 12 23.08 3.14 18.16
CA GLN A 12 23.61 2.56 16.95
C GLN A 12 22.58 2.86 15.86
N SER A 13 22.72 4.02 15.21
CA SER A 13 22.01 4.33 13.99
C SER A 13 22.42 3.25 13.00
N SER A 14 21.61 2.20 12.91
CA SER A 14 21.68 1.24 11.82
C SER A 14 21.46 2.08 10.57
N GLN A 15 22.55 2.56 9.95
CA GLN A 15 22.47 3.31 8.71
C GLN A 15 21.85 2.37 7.69
N THR A 16 20.59 2.63 7.35
CA THR A 16 19.89 1.86 6.33
C THR A 16 20.58 2.12 5.01
N THR A 17 21.20 1.08 4.44
CA THR A 17 21.86 1.17 3.12
C THR A 17 20.87 1.68 2.08
N PHE A 18 21.33 2.47 1.11
CA PHE A 18 20.51 2.96 -0.02
C PHE A 18 19.63 1.86 -0.63
N MET A 19 20.22 0.68 -0.89
CA MET A 19 19.49 -0.48 -1.40
C MET A 19 18.34 -0.92 -0.48
N ARG A 20 18.55 -0.97 0.85
CA ARG A 20 17.49 -1.33 1.80
C ARG A 20 16.37 -0.29 1.80
N THR A 21 16.70 0.99 1.69
CA THR A 21 15.71 2.07 1.58
C THR A 21 14.91 1.97 0.29
N CYS A 22 15.57 1.72 -0.85
CA CYS A 22 14.91 1.51 -2.13
C CYS A 22 13.99 0.29 -2.10
N PHE A 23 14.48 -0.87 -1.60
CA PHE A 23 13.66 -2.07 -1.48
C PHE A 23 12.46 -1.85 -0.56
N ASN A 24 12.64 -1.19 0.57
CA ASN A 24 11.53 -0.88 1.47
C ASN A 24 10.52 0.08 0.81
N GLY A 25 11.00 1.09 0.07
CA GLY A 25 10.15 2.00 -0.68
C GLY A 25 9.35 1.31 -1.79
N VAL A 26 10.00 0.45 -2.57
CA VAL A 26 9.34 -0.35 -3.62
C VAL A 26 8.33 -1.31 -3.01
N ASN A 27 8.69 -2.02 -1.93
CA ASN A 27 7.76 -2.91 -1.22
C ASN A 27 6.53 -2.17 -0.67
N ALA A 28 6.71 -0.96 -0.13
CA ALA A 28 5.61 -0.13 0.32
C ALA A 28 4.68 0.32 -0.82
N MET A 29 5.21 0.51 -2.04
CA MET A 29 4.43 0.90 -3.22
C MET A 29 3.85 -0.29 -4.00
N SER A 30 4.49 -1.46 -3.92
CA SER A 30 4.13 -2.69 -4.62
C SER A 30 2.97 -3.40 -3.92
N GLY A 31 1.80 -2.77 -3.95
CA GLY A 31 0.54 -3.32 -3.43
C GLY A 31 -0.56 -3.35 -4.50
N ILE A 32 -1.80 -3.17 -4.05
CA ILE A 32 -3.01 -3.11 -4.91
C ILE A 32 -2.89 -2.09 -6.04
N GLY A 33 -2.05 -1.06 -5.89
CA GLY A 33 -1.76 -0.09 -6.95
C GLY A 33 -1.34 -0.74 -8.29
N ILE A 34 -0.65 -1.88 -8.28
CA ILE A 34 -0.26 -2.57 -9.54
C ILE A 34 -1.50 -3.19 -10.23
N LEU A 35 -2.40 -3.80 -9.45
CA LEU A 35 -3.66 -4.36 -9.95
C LEU A 35 -4.59 -3.26 -10.46
N SER A 36 -4.76 -2.21 -9.67
CA SER A 36 -5.60 -1.06 -10.04
C SER A 36 -5.05 -0.32 -11.25
N ALA A 37 -3.72 -0.15 -11.36
CA ALA A 37 -3.10 0.46 -12.54
C ALA A 37 -3.27 -0.41 -13.78
N SER A 38 -3.12 -1.73 -13.66
CA SER A 38 -3.34 -2.67 -14.77
C SER A 38 -4.80 -2.68 -15.23
N TYR A 39 -5.74 -2.63 -14.28
CA TYR A 39 -7.17 -2.54 -14.58
C TYR A 39 -7.53 -1.18 -15.21
N ALA A 40 -6.99 -0.09 -14.68
CA ALA A 40 -7.18 1.25 -15.24
C ALA A 40 -6.62 1.38 -16.66
N LEU A 41 -5.49 0.73 -16.97
CA LEU A 41 -4.96 0.66 -18.32
C LEU A 41 -5.82 -0.17 -19.25
N SER A 42 -6.31 -1.32 -18.78
CA SER A 42 -7.21 -2.18 -19.55
C SER A 42 -8.48 -1.42 -19.97
N GLN A 43 -9.06 -0.63 -19.07
CA GLN A 43 -10.24 0.19 -19.35
C GLN A 43 -9.92 1.49 -20.12
N GLY A 44 -8.74 2.09 -19.89
CA GLY A 44 -8.35 3.38 -20.45
C GLY A 44 -7.63 3.32 -21.80
N GLY A 45 -7.24 2.13 -22.27
CA GLY A 45 -6.51 1.93 -23.53
C GLY A 45 -5.24 2.80 -23.63
N TRP A 46 -4.91 3.22 -24.86
CA TRP A 46 -3.74 4.08 -25.12
C TRP A 46 -3.78 5.41 -24.37
N PHE A 47 -4.96 5.96 -24.12
CA PHE A 47 -5.10 7.20 -23.35
C PHE A 47 -4.74 7.00 -21.87
N GLY A 48 -5.04 5.83 -21.32
CA GLY A 48 -4.59 5.43 -19.98
C GLY A 48 -3.06 5.43 -19.84
N LEU A 49 -2.33 4.99 -20.86
CA LEU A 49 -0.86 5.03 -20.87
C LEU A 49 -0.32 6.47 -20.81
N ILE A 50 -0.93 7.39 -21.55
CA ILE A 50 -0.56 8.82 -21.53
C ILE A 50 -0.80 9.40 -20.13
N ILE A 51 -1.95 9.13 -19.52
CA ILE A 51 -2.26 9.60 -18.17
C ILE A 51 -1.27 9.03 -17.16
N LEU A 52 -0.97 7.73 -17.20
CA LEU A 52 0.00 7.12 -16.30
C LEU A 52 1.40 7.72 -16.47
N PHE A 53 1.82 8.01 -17.70
CA PHE A 53 3.10 8.66 -17.95
C PHE A 53 3.14 10.07 -17.34
N VAL A 54 2.09 10.87 -17.52
CA VAL A 54 1.99 12.20 -16.91
C VAL A 54 1.99 12.13 -15.39
N MET A 55 1.23 11.20 -14.79
CA MET A 55 1.23 10.96 -13.35
C MET A 55 2.59 10.51 -12.83
N SER A 56 3.33 9.69 -13.59
CA SER A 56 4.69 9.26 -13.25
C SER A 56 5.66 10.44 -13.23
N VAL A 57 5.64 11.31 -14.24
CA VAL A 57 6.46 12.52 -14.28
C VAL A 57 6.12 13.46 -13.11
N MET A 58 4.83 13.63 -12.79
CA MET A 58 4.42 14.42 -11.63
C MET A 58 4.91 13.82 -10.31
N CYS A 59 4.78 12.49 -10.13
CA CYS A 59 5.26 11.79 -8.94
C CYS A 59 6.78 11.88 -8.79
N TRP A 60 7.51 11.78 -9.90
CA TRP A 60 8.96 11.98 -9.91
C TRP A 60 9.32 13.40 -9.46
N TYR A 61 8.65 14.41 -10.03
CA TYR A 61 8.88 15.81 -9.69
C TYR A 61 8.58 16.10 -8.21
N THR A 62 7.45 15.63 -7.69
CA THR A 62 7.09 15.80 -6.28
C THR A 62 8.06 15.08 -5.35
N GLY A 63 8.52 13.88 -5.73
CA GLY A 63 9.54 13.13 -4.99
C GLY A 63 10.89 13.87 -4.90
N VAL A 64 11.36 14.45 -6.01
CA VAL A 64 12.58 15.27 -6.03
C VAL A 64 12.42 16.51 -5.16
N LEU A 65 11.26 17.19 -5.24
CA LEU A 65 10.99 18.37 -4.43
C LEU A 65 10.97 18.03 -2.94
N LEU A 66 10.32 16.93 -2.58
CA LEU A 66 10.28 16.42 -1.21
C LEU A 66 11.69 16.07 -0.69
N GLY A 67 12.50 15.41 -1.52
CA GLY A 67 13.90 15.11 -1.21
C GLY A 67 14.73 16.37 -0.95
N LYS A 68 14.56 17.42 -1.77
CA LYS A 68 15.20 18.72 -1.55
C LYS A 68 14.76 19.36 -0.23
N CYS A 69 13.46 19.35 0.07
CA CYS A 69 12.93 19.88 1.33
C CYS A 69 13.51 19.18 2.56
N MET A 70 13.59 17.84 2.55
CA MET A 70 14.18 17.05 3.63
C MET A 70 15.68 17.31 3.81
N ASN A 71 16.43 17.44 2.70
CA ASN A 71 17.86 17.73 2.76
C ASN A 71 18.17 19.14 3.24
N SER A 72 17.32 20.13 2.91
CA SER A 72 17.49 21.52 3.37
C SER A 72 17.18 21.73 4.84
N HIS A 73 16.34 20.89 5.46
CA HIS A 73 15.91 21.05 6.84
C HIS A 73 16.01 19.71 7.60
N PRO A 74 17.17 19.37 8.18
CA PRO A 74 17.38 18.09 8.88
C PRO A 74 16.52 17.88 10.14
N LEU A 75 15.80 18.92 10.59
CA LEU A 75 14.82 18.84 11.67
C LEU A 75 13.44 18.31 11.20
N ALA A 76 13.17 18.32 9.89
CA ALA A 76 11.92 17.82 9.32
C ALA A 76 11.96 16.30 9.21
N LYS A 77 11.38 15.60 10.18
CA LYS A 77 11.31 14.13 10.19
C LYS A 77 10.02 13.58 9.58
N THR A 78 8.98 14.40 9.48
CA THR A 78 7.65 13.98 9.00
C THR A 78 7.11 14.92 7.92
N TYR A 79 6.21 14.40 7.07
CA TYR A 79 5.59 15.18 6.00
C TYR A 79 4.87 16.46 6.49
N PRO A 80 4.13 16.44 7.62
CA PRO A 80 3.56 17.67 8.19
C PRO A 80 4.59 18.68 8.70
N ASP A 81 5.77 18.25 9.13
CA ASP A 81 6.83 19.19 9.56
C ASP A 81 7.35 20.01 8.39
N ILE A 82 7.36 19.45 7.19
CA ILE A 82 7.69 20.16 5.95
C ILE A 82 6.63 21.25 5.69
N GLY A 83 5.36 20.93 5.89
CA GLY A 83 4.26 21.90 5.84
C GLY A 83 4.40 23.01 6.90
N ASN A 84 4.90 22.67 8.09
CA ASN A 84 5.19 23.65 9.15
C ASN A 84 6.30 24.62 8.76
N ILE A 85 7.35 24.12 8.10
CA ILE A 85 8.48 24.94 7.68
C ILE A 85 8.09 25.85 6.52
N ALA A 86 7.24 25.37 5.60
CA ALA A 86 6.82 26.15 4.43
C ALA A 86 5.74 27.20 4.75
N PHE A 87 4.75 26.87 5.59
CA PHE A 87 3.55 27.69 5.81
C PHE A 87 3.23 27.93 7.30
N GLY A 88 4.15 27.60 8.21
CA GLY A 88 3.95 27.70 9.65
C GLY A 88 2.93 26.69 10.20
N TYR A 89 2.45 26.95 11.42
CA TYR A 89 1.54 26.05 12.14
C TYR A 89 0.26 25.70 11.36
N LYS A 90 -0.30 26.68 10.62
CA LYS A 90 -1.50 26.45 9.79
C LYS A 90 -1.24 25.42 8.68
N GLY A 91 -0.08 25.50 8.04
CA GLY A 91 0.36 24.51 7.06
C GLY A 91 0.53 23.12 7.65
N LYS A 92 1.15 23.04 8.84
CA LYS A 92 1.31 21.76 9.56
C LYS A 92 -0.04 21.07 9.80
N VAL A 93 -1.02 21.82 10.31
CA VAL A 93 -2.36 21.28 10.59
C VAL A 93 -3.05 20.84 9.29
N MET A 94 -3.00 21.66 8.24
CA MET A 94 -3.64 21.34 6.96
C MET A 94 -3.04 20.09 6.31
N VAL A 95 -1.70 20.00 6.23
CA VAL A 95 -1.01 18.84 5.69
C VAL A 95 -1.26 17.59 6.53
N SER A 96 -1.28 17.72 7.86
CA SER A 96 -1.62 16.60 8.75
C SER A 96 -3.04 16.09 8.48
N LEU A 97 -4.01 16.99 8.34
CA LEU A 97 -5.39 16.63 8.08
C LEU A 97 -5.53 15.86 6.77
N PHE A 98 -4.99 16.39 5.67
CA PHE A 98 -5.01 15.69 4.38
C PHE A 98 -4.32 14.34 4.44
N LEU A 99 -3.14 14.26 5.06
CA LEU A 99 -2.40 13.00 5.20
C LEU A 99 -3.20 11.96 6.00
N TYR A 100 -3.78 12.34 7.13
CA TYR A 100 -4.56 11.40 7.95
C TYR A 100 -5.89 11.01 7.29
N CYS A 101 -6.56 11.94 6.60
CA CYS A 101 -7.74 11.62 5.82
C CYS A 101 -7.39 10.63 4.69
N GLU A 102 -6.31 10.87 3.95
CA GLU A 102 -5.84 9.97 2.90
C GLU A 102 -5.55 8.57 3.44
N LEU A 103 -4.78 8.48 4.53
CA LEU A 103 -4.49 7.18 5.18
C LEU A 103 -5.78 6.48 5.64
N TYR A 104 -6.75 7.22 6.16
CA TYR A 104 -8.04 6.66 6.58
C TYR A 104 -8.84 6.11 5.40
N PHE A 105 -8.96 6.88 4.29
CA PHE A 105 -9.67 6.42 3.10
C PHE A 105 -9.01 5.19 2.49
N ILE A 106 -7.68 5.15 2.41
CA ILE A 106 -6.93 3.98 1.94
C ILE A 106 -7.25 2.77 2.84
N LEU A 107 -7.23 2.92 4.17
CA LEU A 107 -7.54 1.80 5.07
C LEU A 107 -8.97 1.26 4.89
N ILE A 108 -9.95 2.14 4.69
CA ILE A 108 -11.33 1.74 4.43
C ILE A 108 -11.47 1.05 3.07
N GLU A 109 -10.82 1.57 2.02
CA GLU A 109 -10.80 0.96 0.69
C GLU A 109 -10.23 -0.46 0.73
N LEU A 110 -9.08 -0.63 1.39
CA LEU A 110 -8.45 -1.93 1.59
C LEU A 110 -9.36 -2.91 2.34
N LEU A 111 -10.02 -2.43 3.40
CA LEU A 111 -10.90 -3.25 4.21
C LEU A 111 -12.13 -3.74 3.43
N ILE A 112 -12.73 -2.86 2.62
CA ILE A 112 -13.87 -3.20 1.77
C ILE A 112 -13.43 -4.19 0.69
N LEU A 113 -12.28 -3.95 0.06
CA LEU A 113 -11.75 -4.83 -0.98
C LEU A 113 -11.47 -6.24 -0.46
N GLU A 114 -10.83 -6.37 0.71
CA GLU A 114 -10.62 -7.66 1.37
C GLU A 114 -11.94 -8.34 1.74
N GLY A 115 -12.91 -7.57 2.26
CA GLY A 115 -14.26 -8.08 2.54
C GLY A 115 -14.97 -8.60 1.30
N ASP A 116 -14.85 -7.91 0.17
CA ASP A 116 -15.42 -8.31 -1.12
C ASP A 116 -14.73 -9.54 -1.71
N ASN A 117 -13.40 -9.60 -1.61
CA ASN A 117 -12.61 -10.74 -2.06
C ASN A 117 -12.96 -12.00 -1.26
N LEU A 118 -13.05 -11.89 0.07
CA LEU A 118 -13.43 -13.02 0.94
C LEU A 118 -14.87 -13.47 0.69
N TYR A 119 -15.80 -12.54 0.49
CA TYR A 119 -17.18 -12.88 0.15
C TYR A 119 -17.29 -13.64 -1.18
N LYS A 120 -16.49 -13.26 -2.19
CA LYS A 120 -16.41 -13.96 -3.49
C LYS A 120 -15.78 -15.34 -3.38
N LEU A 121 -14.76 -15.50 -2.52
CA LEU A 121 -14.09 -16.79 -2.29
C LEU A 121 -14.97 -17.77 -1.50
N PHE A 122 -15.77 -17.27 -0.56
CA PHE A 122 -16.57 -18.09 0.35
C PHE A 122 -18.05 -17.67 0.37
N PRO A 123 -18.76 -17.73 -0.77
CA PRO A 123 -20.14 -17.23 -0.88
C PRO A 123 -21.15 -18.00 -0.01
N HIS A 124 -20.79 -19.21 0.44
CA HIS A 124 -21.65 -20.09 1.23
C HIS A 124 -21.18 -20.26 2.70
N MET A 125 -20.09 -19.61 3.12
CA MET A 125 -19.57 -19.79 4.47
C MET A 125 -20.30 -18.84 5.43
N SER A 126 -21.19 -19.37 6.26
CA SER A 126 -21.80 -18.62 7.36
C SER A 126 -20.96 -18.76 8.62
N ILE A 127 -20.29 -17.69 9.05
CA ILE A 127 -19.53 -17.69 10.31
C ILE A 127 -20.52 -17.57 11.48
N LYS A 128 -20.66 -18.64 12.26
CA LYS A 128 -21.37 -18.60 13.54
C LYS A 128 -20.36 -18.31 14.65
N LEU A 129 -20.34 -17.07 15.14
CA LEU A 129 -19.53 -16.70 16.30
C LEU A 129 -20.47 -16.61 17.52
N GLY A 130 -20.59 -17.71 18.27
CA GLY A 130 -21.50 -17.81 19.42
C GLY A 130 -22.99 -17.64 19.05
N ASN A 131 -23.72 -16.82 19.82
CA ASN A 131 -25.15 -16.51 19.61
C ASN A 131 -25.41 -15.47 18.50
N VAL A 132 -24.37 -14.91 17.88
CA VAL A 132 -24.51 -13.91 16.82
C VAL A 132 -24.19 -14.55 15.47
N LYS A 133 -25.23 -14.73 14.65
CA LYS A 133 -25.09 -15.22 13.28
C LYS A 133 -24.71 -14.03 12.39
N ILE A 134 -23.42 -13.74 12.29
CA ILE A 134 -22.92 -12.69 11.39
C ILE A 134 -22.85 -13.29 9.98
N GLN A 135 -23.97 -13.20 9.26
CA GLN A 135 -24.10 -13.73 7.90
C GLN A 135 -24.01 -12.58 6.89
N GLY A 136 -23.01 -12.62 5.99
CA GLY A 136 -22.89 -11.74 4.82
C GLY A 136 -21.58 -10.93 4.74
N ARG A 137 -21.51 -10.09 3.70
CA ARG A 137 -20.37 -9.20 3.36
C ARG A 137 -19.83 -8.41 4.57
N ASN A 138 -20.72 -7.89 5.40
CA ASN A 138 -20.37 -7.08 6.56
C ASN A 138 -19.59 -7.87 7.64
N GLY A 139 -19.82 -9.18 7.75
CA GLY A 139 -19.10 -10.05 8.68
C GLY A 139 -17.64 -10.26 8.30
N PHE A 140 -17.38 -10.43 7.00
CA PHE A 140 -16.02 -10.54 6.49
C PHE A 140 -15.25 -9.23 6.62
N ILE A 141 -15.91 -8.08 6.43
CA ILE A 141 -15.32 -6.75 6.66
C ILE A 141 -14.92 -6.59 8.14
N ILE A 142 -15.80 -6.93 9.08
CA ILE A 142 -15.50 -6.84 10.52
C ILE A 142 -14.39 -7.82 10.93
N LEU A 143 -14.42 -9.04 10.40
CA LEU A 143 -13.38 -10.05 10.66
C LEU A 143 -12.03 -9.63 10.09
N ALA A 144 -11.98 -9.13 8.86
CA ALA A 144 -10.76 -8.59 8.25
C ALA A 144 -10.21 -7.44 9.10
N GLY A 145 -11.06 -6.55 9.60
CA GLY A 145 -10.67 -5.48 10.51
C GLY A 145 -10.06 -6.03 11.80
N LEU A 146 -10.68 -7.04 12.41
CA LEU A 146 -10.18 -7.70 13.61
C LEU A 146 -8.79 -8.34 13.40
N VAL A 147 -8.53 -8.88 12.22
CA VAL A 147 -7.24 -9.50 11.86
C VAL A 147 -6.18 -8.45 11.53
N ILE A 148 -6.56 -7.31 10.93
CA ILE A 148 -5.64 -6.21 10.58
C ILE A 148 -5.27 -5.35 11.80
N LEU A 149 -6.17 -5.23 12.79
CA LEU A 149 -5.93 -4.49 14.02
C LEU A 149 -4.63 -4.89 14.76
N PRO A 150 -4.35 -6.18 15.03
CA PRO A 150 -3.11 -6.58 15.72
C PRO A 150 -1.86 -6.28 14.89
N THR A 151 -1.95 -6.27 13.55
CA THR A 151 -0.83 -5.92 12.68
C THR A 151 -0.42 -4.45 12.79
N THR A 152 -1.34 -3.56 13.18
CA THR A 152 -1.01 -2.13 13.43
C THR A 152 -0.18 -1.90 14.70
N TRP A 153 -0.15 -2.86 15.64
CA TRP A 153 0.65 -2.77 16.87
C TRP A 153 2.14 -3.05 16.61
N VAL A 154 2.48 -3.58 15.44
CA VAL A 154 3.85 -3.90 15.05
C VAL A 154 4.58 -2.60 14.67
N ARG A 155 5.34 -2.04 15.63
CA ARG A 155 6.17 -0.83 15.41
C ARG A 155 7.51 -1.08 14.68
N SER A 156 7.72 -2.29 14.20
CA SER A 156 8.98 -2.71 13.58
C SER A 156 8.95 -2.47 12.06
N LEU A 157 9.64 -1.43 11.59
CA LEU A 157 9.79 -1.13 10.15
C LEU A 157 10.43 -2.30 9.38
N GLY A 158 11.37 -3.03 10.00
CA GLY A 158 12.01 -4.20 9.38
C GLY A 158 11.07 -5.40 9.24
N LEU A 159 10.22 -5.64 10.24
CA LEU A 159 9.23 -6.73 10.19
C LEU A 159 8.12 -6.41 9.19
N LEU A 160 7.68 -5.15 9.11
CA LEU A 160 6.75 -4.68 8.08
C LEU A 160 7.32 -4.86 6.67
N ALA A 161 8.61 -4.55 6.45
CA ALA A 161 9.25 -4.75 5.16
C ALA A 161 9.28 -6.23 4.74
N TYR A 162 9.49 -7.15 5.70
CA TYR A 162 9.46 -8.60 5.45
C TYR A 162 8.05 -9.12 5.16
N ILE A 163 7.05 -8.69 5.93
CA ILE A 163 5.64 -9.02 5.68
C ILE A 163 5.20 -8.51 4.30
N SER A 164 5.55 -7.27 3.96
CA SER A 164 5.29 -6.69 2.65
C SER A 164 6.00 -7.45 1.53
N ALA A 165 7.27 -7.87 1.71
CA ALA A 165 7.97 -8.72 0.75
C ALA A 165 7.22 -10.04 0.48
N GLY A 166 6.66 -10.65 1.53
CA GLY A 166 5.78 -11.81 1.41
C GLY A 166 4.52 -11.52 0.58
N GLY A 167 3.92 -10.34 0.76
CA GLY A 167 2.78 -9.87 -0.05
C GLY A 167 3.13 -9.65 -1.53
N VAL A 168 4.32 -9.13 -1.82
CA VAL A 168 4.80 -9.01 -3.22
C VAL A 168 4.97 -10.40 -3.84
N LEU A 169 5.54 -11.34 -3.10
CA LEU A 169 5.70 -12.72 -3.58
C LEU A 169 4.35 -13.39 -3.85
N SER A 170 3.37 -13.25 -2.95
CA SER A 170 2.03 -13.82 -3.16
C SER A 170 1.35 -13.20 -4.38
N TYR A 171 1.52 -11.89 -4.60
CA TYR A 171 1.05 -11.21 -5.79
C TYR A 171 1.69 -11.76 -7.09
N ILE A 172 3.02 -11.96 -7.12
CA ILE A 172 3.71 -12.54 -8.27
C ILE A 172 3.17 -13.94 -8.58
N VAL A 173 2.98 -14.78 -7.55
CA VAL A 173 2.41 -16.12 -7.72
C VAL A 173 0.99 -16.04 -8.33
N LEU A 174 0.18 -15.08 -7.90
CA LEU A 174 -1.15 -14.84 -8.45
C LEU A 174 -1.08 -14.50 -9.95
N VAL A 175 -0.21 -13.55 -10.33
CA VAL A 175 -0.01 -13.15 -11.74
C VAL A 175 0.47 -14.32 -12.59
N VAL A 176 1.45 -15.09 -12.12
CA VAL A 176 1.94 -16.29 -12.82
C VAL A 176 0.83 -17.33 -12.96
N SER A 177 0.02 -17.54 -11.92
CA SER A 177 -1.09 -18.50 -11.96
C SER A 177 -2.12 -18.09 -13.00
N VAL A 178 -2.52 -16.82 -13.04
CA VAL A 178 -3.45 -16.28 -14.04
C VAL A 178 -2.87 -16.40 -15.45
N PHE A 179 -1.57 -16.12 -15.62
CA PHE A 179 -0.88 -16.27 -16.90
C PHE A 179 -0.83 -17.73 -17.38
N CYS A 180 -0.48 -18.67 -16.49
CA CYS A 180 -0.48 -20.09 -16.79
C CYS A 180 -1.89 -20.60 -17.14
N VAL A 181 -2.91 -20.21 -16.39
CA VAL A 181 -4.31 -20.58 -16.71
C VAL A 181 -4.73 -19.97 -18.05
N GLY A 182 -4.42 -18.70 -18.31
CA GLY A 182 -4.77 -18.03 -19.57
C GLY A 182 -4.06 -18.60 -20.80
N THR A 183 -2.91 -19.26 -20.63
CA THR A 183 -2.16 -19.90 -21.73
C THR A 183 -2.48 -21.39 -21.89
N ASN A 184 -2.81 -22.09 -20.80
CA ASN A 184 -2.93 -23.55 -20.77
C ASN A 184 -4.38 -24.05 -20.85
N ASP A 185 -5.35 -23.30 -20.30
CA ASP A 185 -6.75 -23.50 -20.63
C ASP A 185 -7.07 -22.70 -21.89
N ARG A 186 -7.73 -23.33 -22.88
CA ARG A 186 -8.16 -22.70 -24.13
C ARG A 186 -9.26 -21.64 -23.96
N VAL A 187 -9.27 -20.89 -22.86
CA VAL A 187 -9.93 -19.57 -22.73
C VAL A 187 -9.07 -18.55 -23.47
N GLY A 188 -8.98 -18.75 -24.79
CA GLY A 188 -8.24 -17.86 -25.67
C GLY A 188 -8.74 -16.43 -25.57
N PHE A 189 -7.80 -15.50 -25.70
CA PHE A 189 -8.06 -14.14 -26.18
C PHE A 189 -8.90 -14.24 -27.47
N HIS A 190 -10.22 -14.17 -27.34
CA HIS A 190 -11.08 -13.98 -28.50
C HIS A 190 -10.95 -12.50 -28.89
N GLU A 191 -10.14 -12.23 -29.91
CA GLU A 191 -10.34 -11.06 -30.78
C GLU A 191 -11.70 -11.25 -31.48
N GLY A 192 -12.79 -10.91 -30.77
CA GLY A 192 -14.15 -10.92 -31.28
C GLY A 192 -14.44 -9.68 -32.11
N GLY A 193 -13.68 -9.46 -33.18
CA GLY A 193 -14.10 -8.63 -34.30
C GLY A 193 -15.01 -9.44 -35.21
N GLN A 194 -16.30 -9.54 -34.86
CA GLN A 194 -17.32 -9.96 -35.83
C GLN A 194 -18.13 -8.72 -36.21
N ASP A 195 -17.77 -8.16 -37.36
CA ASP A 195 -18.67 -7.37 -38.19
C ASP A 195 -19.94 -8.19 -38.42
N VAL A 196 -21.06 -7.66 -37.96
CA VAL A 196 -22.39 -8.13 -38.36
C VAL A 196 -22.99 -7.04 -39.23
N ILE A 197 -22.79 -7.23 -40.53
CA ILE A 197 -23.53 -6.76 -41.73
C ILE A 197 -24.27 -5.42 -41.60
#